data_AF-A0A8S9YIF8-F1
#
_entry.id   AF-A0A8S9YIF8-F1
#
_cell.length_a   1.000
_cell.length_b   1.000
_cell.length_c   1.000
_cell.angle_alpha   90.00
_cell.angle_beta   90.00
_cell.angle_gamma   90.00
#
_symmetry.space_group_name_H-M   'P 1'
#
loop_
_entity.id
_entity.type
_entity.pdbx_description
1 polymer ?
#
loop_
_entity_poly.entity_id
_entity_poly.type
_entity_poly.pdbx_seq_one_letter_code
_entity_poly.pdbx_strand_id
1 'polypeptide(L)'
;MPNKLLLTVNLLIACFQGTLSSDKNELLFSEFGCNYNNEPELFRKGTVLFRNKNSRGEIEQANIDIIKDTFWNAHPEILEPD
;
A
#
# COMPACT_ATOMS: atom_id res chain seq x y z
N MET A 1 39.17 0.70 4.05
CA MET A 1 38.32 1.28 2.98
C MET A 1 36.89 1.29 3.49
N PRO A 2 36.16 2.41 3.47
CA PRO A 2 34.77 2.42 3.90
C PRO A 2 33.95 1.52 2.98
N ASN A 3 33.05 0.74 3.59
CA ASN A 3 32.25 -0.26 2.92
C ASN A 3 31.39 0.39 1.81
N LYS A 4 31.67 0.05 0.55
CA LYS A 4 31.03 0.64 -0.64
C LYS A 4 29.50 0.48 -0.61
N LEU A 5 29.01 -0.59 0.01
CA LEU A 5 27.58 -0.87 0.21
C LEU A 5 26.92 0.14 1.16
N LEU A 6 27.60 0.49 2.25
CA LEU A 6 27.11 1.46 3.23
C LEU A 6 27.04 2.87 2.64
N LEU A 7 28.01 3.22 1.78
CA LEU A 7 28.04 4.51 1.08
C LEU A 7 26.89 4.64 0.07
N THR A 8 26.58 3.58 -0.68
CA THR A 8 25.47 3.57 -1.65
C THR A 8 24.10 3.63 -0.96
N VAL A 9 23.90 2.88 0.13
CA VAL A 9 22.64 2.92 0.88
C VAL A 9 22.39 4.29 1.51
N ASN A 10 23.42 4.90 2.11
CA ASN A 10 23.29 6.24 2.69
C ASN A 10 23.02 7.32 1.62
N LEU A 11 23.65 7.21 0.44
CA LEU A 11 23.38 8.12 -0.67
C LEU A 11 21.94 7.98 -1.18
N LEU A 12 21.45 6.75 -1.31
CA LEU A 12 20.06 6.48 -1.69
C LEU A 12 19.08 7.07 -0.66
N ILE A 13 19.29 6.81 0.62
CA ILE A 13 18.45 7.33 1.70
C ILE A 13 18.42 8.86 1.68
N ALA A 14 19.57 9.52 1.51
CA ALA A 14 19.65 10.98 1.42
C ALA A 14 18.86 11.55 0.22
N CYS A 15 18.84 10.85 -0.92
CA CYS A 15 18.06 11.25 -2.09
C CYS A 15 16.54 11.12 -1.87
N PHE A 16 16.09 10.20 -1.02
CA PHE A 16 14.67 10.01 -0.72
C PHE A 16 14.21 10.77 0.53
N GLN A 17 15.13 11.19 1.40
CA GLN A 17 14.83 12.00 2.58
C GLN A 17 14.40 13.41 2.17
N GLY A 18 13.22 13.82 2.62
CA GLY A 18 12.65 15.14 2.33
C GLY A 18 11.80 15.24 1.07
N THR A 19 11.74 14.18 0.25
CA THR A 19 10.87 14.12 -0.93
C THR A 19 9.41 13.84 -0.54
N LEU A 20 8.48 14.50 -1.22
CA LEU A 20 7.06 14.27 -1.09
C LEU A 20 6.63 13.01 -1.87
N SER A 21 5.42 12.52 -1.60
CA SER A 21 4.87 11.38 -2.35
C SER A 21 4.72 11.67 -3.84
N SER A 22 4.45 12.93 -4.21
CA SER A 22 4.43 13.39 -5.62
C SER A 22 5.77 13.19 -6.30
N ASP A 23 6.85 13.59 -5.63
CA ASP A 23 8.20 13.60 -6.21
C ASP A 23 8.69 12.17 -6.47
N LYS A 24 8.32 11.22 -5.59
CA LYS A 24 8.59 9.79 -5.78
C LYS A 24 7.81 9.21 -6.96
N ASN A 25 6.55 9.61 -7.12
CA ASN A 25 5.72 9.18 -8.24
C ASN A 25 6.25 9.72 -9.58
N GLU A 26 6.69 10.97 -9.60
CA GLU A 26 7.37 11.57 -10.76
C GLU A 26 8.67 10.83 -11.07
N LEU A 27 9.53 10.58 -10.07
CA LEU A 27 10.78 9.82 -10.24
C LEU A 27 10.54 8.43 -10.84
N LEU A 28 9.55 7.69 -10.31
CA LEU A 28 9.18 6.37 -10.84
C LEU A 28 8.77 6.47 -12.31
N PHE A 29 8.01 7.49 -12.67
CA PHE A 29 7.51 7.68 -14.03
C PHE A 29 8.62 8.15 -14.99
N SER A 30 9.41 9.15 -14.61
CA SER A 30 10.41 9.79 -15.49
C SER A 30 11.67 8.96 -15.67
N GLU A 31 12.24 8.44 -14.57
CA GLU A 31 13.54 7.75 -14.60
C GLU A 31 13.39 6.25 -14.84
N PHE A 32 12.29 5.65 -14.38
CA PHE A 32 12.07 4.20 -14.45
C PHE A 32 10.94 3.80 -15.39
N GLY A 33 10.20 4.76 -15.97
CA GLY A 33 9.06 4.48 -16.84
C GLY A 33 7.93 3.71 -16.13
N CYS A 34 7.90 3.73 -14.80
CA CYS A 34 6.97 2.99 -13.97
C CYS A 34 5.84 3.90 -13.48
N ASN A 35 4.61 3.54 -13.79
CA ASN A 35 3.43 4.19 -13.21
C ASN A 35 3.02 3.46 -11.94
N TYR A 36 3.26 4.09 -10.78
CA TYR A 36 2.91 3.52 -9.47
C TYR A 36 1.45 3.05 -9.38
N ASN A 37 0.51 3.76 -10.01
CA ASN A 37 -0.91 3.41 -9.97
C ASN A 37 -1.25 2.11 -10.73
N ASN A 38 -0.38 1.66 -11.62
CA ASN A 38 -0.57 0.42 -12.37
C ASN A 38 -0.06 -0.81 -11.63
N GLU A 39 0.66 -0.63 -10.51
CA GLU A 39 1.11 -1.75 -9.70
C GLU A 39 -0.08 -2.53 -9.11
N PRO A 40 0.06 -3.84 -8.89
CA PRO A 40 -0.96 -4.65 -8.22
C PRO A 40 -1.45 -4.05 -6.91
N GLU A 41 -2.75 -4.10 -6.69
CA GLU A 41 -3.39 -3.59 -5.46
C GLU A 41 -2.80 -4.23 -4.19
N LEU A 42 -2.32 -5.48 -4.28
CA LEU A 42 -1.59 -6.16 -3.20
C LEU A 42 -0.40 -5.32 -2.69
N PHE A 43 0.39 -4.74 -3.59
CA PHE A 43 1.57 -3.95 -3.22
C PHE A 43 1.22 -2.52 -2.80
N ARG A 44 0.11 -1.97 -3.29
CA ARG A 44 -0.34 -0.62 -2.96
C ARG A 44 -1.19 -0.52 -1.69
N LYS A 45 -2.04 -1.51 -1.44
CA LYS A 45 -3.06 -1.50 -0.37
C LYS A 45 -2.87 -2.61 0.67
N GLY A 46 -2.03 -3.61 0.38
CA GLY A 46 -1.85 -4.77 1.25
C GLY A 46 -2.99 -5.77 1.14
N THR A 47 -3.06 -6.71 2.09
CA THR A 47 -4.09 -7.75 2.17
C THR A 47 -4.91 -7.56 3.43
N VAL A 48 -6.23 -7.60 3.30
CA VAL A 48 -7.18 -7.58 4.41
C VAL A 48 -7.94 -8.91 4.42
N LEU A 49 -8.10 -9.46 5.63
CA LEU A 49 -8.96 -10.61 5.91
C LEU A 49 -10.09 -10.15 6.81
N PHE A 50 -11.34 -10.41 6.42
CA PHE A 50 -12.51 -10.06 7.22
C PHE A 50 -13.57 -11.15 7.13
N ARG A 51 -14.42 -11.22 8.16
CA ARG A 51 -15.50 -12.21 8.23
C ARG A 51 -16.75 -11.64 7.57
N ASN A 52 -17.29 -12.36 6.59
CA ASN A 52 -18.56 -12.00 5.99
C ASN A 52 -19.70 -12.78 6.68
N LYS A 53 -20.53 -12.08 7.48
CA LYS A 53 -21.67 -12.68 8.18
C LYS A 53 -22.74 -13.18 7.19
N ASN A 54 -22.84 -12.59 5.99
CA ASN A 54 -23.77 -13.02 4.94
C ASN A 54 -23.31 -14.32 4.27
N SER A 55 -22.00 -14.56 4.19
CA SER A 55 -21.40 -15.80 3.67
C SER A 55 -21.22 -16.86 4.76
N ARG A 56 -22.16 -16.97 5.71
CA ARG A 56 -22.12 -17.94 6.84
C ARG A 56 -20.86 -17.82 7.72
N GLY A 57 -20.26 -16.64 7.78
CA GLY A 57 -19.06 -16.40 8.58
C GLY A 57 -17.77 -16.88 7.91
N GLU A 58 -17.75 -17.10 6.59
CA GLU A 58 -16.53 -17.33 5.83
C GLU A 58 -15.57 -16.13 5.93
N ILE A 59 -14.27 -16.42 5.88
CA ILE A 59 -13.23 -15.39 5.85
C ILE A 59 -12.96 -15.03 4.39
N GLU A 60 -13.16 -13.77 4.06
CA GLU A 60 -12.87 -13.22 2.74
C GLU A 60 -11.53 -12.48 2.75
N GLN A 61 -10.79 -12.61 1.64
CA GLN A 61 -9.51 -11.95 1.43
C GLN A 61 -9.64 -10.91 0.31
N ALA A 62 -9.18 -9.69 0.56
CA ALA A 62 -9.23 -8.61 -0.42
C ALA A 62 -8.01 -7.68 -0.36
N ASN A 63 -7.68 -7.05 -1.49
CA ASN A 63 -6.66 -6.01 -1.61
C ASN A 63 -7.33 -4.66 -1.91
N ILE A 64 -8.00 -4.09 -0.89
CA ILE A 64 -8.91 -2.94 -1.05
C ILE A 64 -8.62 -1.85 -0.01
N ASP A 65 -9.14 -0.65 -0.27
CA ASP A 65 -8.97 0.51 0.60
C ASP A 65 -9.93 0.41 1.78
N ILE A 66 -9.40 0.31 2.99
CA ILE A 66 -10.17 0.26 4.25
C ILE A 66 -10.12 1.58 5.04
N ILE A 67 -9.50 2.62 4.47
CA ILE A 67 -9.40 3.93 5.13
C ILE A 67 -10.68 4.74 4.88
N LYS A 68 -11.27 4.61 3.69
CA LYS A 68 -12.50 5.32 3.33
C LYS A 68 -13.75 4.60 3.82
N ASP A 69 -14.78 5.39 4.09
CA ASP A 69 -16.10 4.90 4.50
C ASP A 69 -16.78 4.00 3.47
N THR A 70 -16.35 4.02 2.19
CA THR A 70 -16.86 3.13 1.15
C THR A 70 -16.81 1.66 1.56
N PHE A 71 -15.72 1.24 2.21
CA PHE A 71 -15.58 -0.15 2.69
C PHE A 71 -16.52 -0.43 3.86
N TRP A 72 -16.49 0.42 4.89
CA TRP A 72 -17.29 0.24 6.10
C TRP A 72 -18.80 0.32 5.85
N ASN A 73 -19.24 1.16 4.90
CA ASN A 73 -20.64 1.26 4.48
C ASN A 73 -21.08 0.07 3.62
N ALA A 74 -20.17 -0.56 2.88
CA ALA A 74 -20.46 -1.79 2.12
C ALA A 74 -20.49 -3.03 3.02
N HIS A 75 -19.82 -2.99 4.16
CA HIS A 75 -19.71 -4.08 5.13
C HIS A 75 -20.09 -3.64 6.57
N PRO A 76 -21.32 -3.13 6.79
CA PRO A 76 -21.75 -2.70 8.12
C PRO A 76 -21.71 -3.83 9.15
N GLU A 77 -21.88 -5.08 8.71
CA GLU A 77 -21.87 -6.28 9.55
C GLU A 77 -20.56 -6.53 10.30
N ILE A 78 -19.46 -5.91 9.86
CA ILE A 78 -18.14 -6.00 10.50
C ILE A 78 -18.10 -5.19 11.80
N LEU A 79 -18.84 -4.09 11.86
CA LEU A 79 -18.85 -3.18 13.02
C LEU A 79 -19.91 -3.55 14.06
N GLU A 80 -20.89 -4.37 13.68
CA GLU A 80 -21.93 -4.84 14.59
C GLU A 80 -21.38 -5.87 15.57
N PRO A 81 -21.64 -5.70 16.89
CA PRO A 81 -21.30 -6.71 17.87
C PRO A 81 -22.02 -8.04 17.56
N ASP A 82 -21.40 -9.15 17.94
CA ASP A 82 -21.99 -10.48 17.83
C ASP A 82 -23.17 -10.70 18.79
#